data_AF-A0A847E418-F1
#
_entry.id   AF-A0A847E418-F1
#
_cell.length_a   1.000
_cell.length_b   1.000
_cell.length_c   1.000
_cell.angle_alpha   90.00
_cell.angle_beta   90.00
_cell.angle_gamma   90.00
#
_symmetry.space_group_name_H-M   'P 1'
#
loop_
_entity.id
_entity.type
_entity.pdbx_description
1 polymer ?
#
loop_
_entity_poly.entity_id
_entity_poly.type
_entity_poly.pdbx_seq_one_letter_code
_entity_poly.pdbx_strand_id
1 'polypeptide(L)'
;MKPQSIFDRIVDALQPDGTLPRDFELAQSETAEIEGGSVRVGANVSESEPAAESAADPNNPGTVGTAGDPGASQDTGFPKVVRFANGAEDGIRIYHFGVTEAPDIAAEVSKIIRKDVKKHGTKPNPRLIELVRTHTALSLVDHLIQDISGNSRGIILANFAAYACRLAFESTDKELVKLGVALLGIMETEGEEEITQSLLTLAACDEFTLYVVTALMNRSDTDELLWQIAKNVCGWGKIHAVDRLEPSTEDIRNWILRDGLSNDVLDAYLALTVAEKGGLIDVLRKDTIDEELFSSILAIVDALIDEGPVAGISMYENAEEALEQFMRHVESRPGAPEIRSILTRLLEVLENPGELKLAPEVTETLKGKVTARLG
;
A
#
# COMPACT_ATOMS: atom_id res chain seq x y z
N MET A 1 11.87 32.46 9.81
CA MET A 1 11.00 31.52 10.55
C MET A 1 11.67 30.17 10.58
N LYS A 2 11.55 29.39 11.66
CA LYS A 2 11.91 27.96 11.59
C LYS A 2 10.91 27.27 10.65
N PRO A 3 11.33 26.28 9.84
CA PRO A 3 10.39 25.49 9.07
C PRO A 3 9.41 24.79 10.04
N GLN A 4 8.13 24.78 9.67
CA GLN A 4 7.05 24.13 10.41
C GLN A 4 7.22 22.60 10.35
N SER A 5 6.90 21.90 11.44
CA SER A 5 6.98 20.43 11.46
C SER A 5 5.99 19.81 10.48
N ILE A 6 6.24 18.57 10.07
CA ILE A 6 5.29 17.83 9.23
C ILE A 6 3.97 17.60 9.99
N PHE A 7 4.05 17.30 11.29
CA PHE A 7 2.87 17.13 12.13
C PHE A 7 1.98 18.38 12.15
N ASP A 8 2.55 19.56 12.39
CA ASP A 8 1.79 20.82 12.42
C ASP A 8 1.16 21.12 11.04
N ARG A 9 1.85 20.79 9.95
CA ARG A 9 1.30 20.93 8.58
C ARG A 9 0.11 20.02 8.33
N ILE A 10 0.12 18.79 8.88
CA ILE A 10 -1.00 17.87 8.81
C ILE A 10 -2.16 18.42 9.66
N VAL A 11 -1.88 18.85 10.90
CA VAL A 11 -2.88 19.46 11.80
C VAL A 11 -3.58 20.64 11.12
N ASP A 12 -2.82 21.53 10.48
CA ASP A 12 -3.37 22.70 9.79
C ASP A 12 -4.22 22.36 8.55
N ALA A 13 -3.98 21.18 7.95
CA ALA A 13 -4.68 20.73 6.75
C ALA A 13 -5.86 19.79 7.02
N LEU A 14 -5.98 19.25 8.24
CA LEU A 14 -7.05 18.32 8.60
C LEU A 14 -8.42 18.96 8.43
N GLN A 15 -9.32 18.22 7.80
CA GLN A 15 -10.72 18.57 7.66
C GLN A 15 -11.50 18.21 8.94
N PRO A 16 -12.70 18.77 9.14
CA PRO A 16 -13.52 18.50 10.33
C PRO A 16 -13.89 17.02 10.53
N ASP A 17 -13.88 16.21 9.47
CA ASP A 17 -14.13 14.77 9.51
C ASP A 17 -12.88 13.93 9.81
N GLY A 18 -11.71 14.57 9.97
CA GLY A 18 -10.44 13.91 10.26
C GLY A 18 -9.68 13.43 9.02
N THR A 19 -10.15 13.75 7.81
CA THR A 19 -9.46 13.45 6.55
C THR A 19 -8.53 14.58 6.11
N LEU A 20 -7.58 14.27 5.22
CA LEU A 20 -6.81 15.28 4.50
C LEU A 20 -7.44 15.58 3.13
N PRO A 21 -7.30 16.81 2.59
CA PRO A 21 -7.63 17.09 1.20
C PRO A 21 -6.96 16.11 0.24
N ARG A 22 -7.67 15.70 -0.82
CA ARG A 22 -7.15 14.73 -1.81
C ARG A 22 -5.87 15.19 -2.50
N ASP A 23 -5.63 16.50 -2.59
CA ASP A 23 -4.44 17.13 -3.17
C ASP A 23 -3.36 17.47 -2.13
N PHE A 24 -3.52 17.05 -0.87
CA PHE A 24 -2.50 17.24 0.16
C PHE A 24 -1.26 16.40 -0.14
N GLU A 25 -0.15 17.05 -0.48
CA GLU A 25 1.13 16.39 -0.69
C GLU A 25 2.22 16.91 0.24
N LEU A 26 2.98 15.98 0.82
CA LEU A 26 4.21 16.34 1.51
C LEU A 26 5.31 16.57 0.47
N ALA A 27 5.81 17.80 0.37
CA ALA A 27 7.03 18.14 -0.35
C ALA A 27 8.09 17.05 -0.15
N GLN A 28 8.62 16.51 -1.24
CA GLN A 28 9.69 15.52 -1.14
C GLN A 28 10.88 16.17 -0.44
N SER A 29 11.58 15.40 0.40
CA SER A 29 12.87 15.85 0.91
C SER A 29 13.71 16.22 -0.30
N GLU A 30 14.18 17.45 -0.39
CA GLU A 30 15.20 17.83 -1.36
C GLU A 30 16.34 16.83 -1.17
N THR A 31 16.40 15.82 -2.04
CA THR A 31 17.61 15.04 -2.22
C THR A 31 18.64 16.09 -2.61
N ALA A 32 19.56 16.38 -1.69
CA ALA A 32 20.69 17.24 -2.00
C ALA A 32 21.25 16.73 -3.32
N GLU A 33 21.26 17.60 -4.34
CA GLU A 33 21.84 17.29 -5.64
C GLU A 33 23.24 16.70 -5.37
N ILE A 34 23.39 15.40 -5.56
CA ILE A 34 24.72 14.80 -5.64
C ILE A 34 25.21 15.21 -7.03
N GLU A 35 25.90 16.35 -7.08
CA GLU A 35 26.65 16.77 -8.26
C GLU A 35 27.48 15.60 -8.77
N GLY A 36 27.41 15.36 -10.08
CA GLY A 36 27.80 14.13 -10.74
C GLY A 36 29.18 13.61 -10.36
N GLY A 37 29.20 12.52 -9.59
CA GLY A 37 30.34 11.63 -9.44
C GLY A 37 30.04 10.31 -10.15
N SER A 38 30.68 10.07 -11.28
CA SER A 38 30.61 8.83 -12.05
C SER A 38 30.97 7.62 -11.17
N VAL A 39 29.98 6.83 -10.78
CA VAL A 39 30.20 5.46 -10.27
C VAL A 39 29.83 4.50 -11.39
N ARG A 40 30.84 3.93 -12.03
CA ARG A 40 30.67 2.80 -12.95
C ARG A 40 30.26 1.58 -12.13
N VAL A 41 28.99 1.18 -12.22
CA VAL A 41 28.54 -0.14 -11.77
C VAL A 41 28.93 -1.14 -12.87
N GLY A 42 29.88 -2.02 -12.54
CA GLY A 42 30.26 -3.13 -13.40
C GLY A 42 29.12 -4.13 -13.47
N ALA A 43 28.52 -4.27 -14.66
CA ALA A 43 27.62 -5.36 -14.96
C ALA A 43 28.41 -6.67 -15.06
N ASN A 44 28.25 -7.56 -14.09
CA ASN A 44 28.50 -8.99 -14.29
C ASN A 44 27.14 -9.65 -14.40
N VAL A 45 26.66 -9.81 -15.63
CA VAL A 45 25.56 -10.73 -15.96
C VAL A 45 26.20 -11.87 -16.73
N SER A 46 26.19 -13.05 -16.12
CA SER A 46 26.53 -14.31 -16.77
C SER A 46 25.46 -14.65 -17.80
N GLU A 47 25.79 -14.50 -19.08
CA GLU A 47 24.96 -14.93 -20.20
C GLU A 47 24.94 -16.47 -20.29
N SER A 48 23.75 -17.04 -20.25
CA SER A 48 23.48 -18.38 -20.76
C SER A 48 22.80 -18.24 -22.12
N GLU A 49 23.49 -18.65 -23.18
CA GLU A 49 23.02 -18.71 -24.57
C GLU A 49 21.73 -19.55 -24.73
N PRO A 50 20.89 -19.22 -25.73
CA PRO A 50 20.15 -20.24 -26.44
C PRO A 50 20.60 -20.36 -27.90
N ALA A 51 20.44 -21.58 -28.39
CA ALA A 51 20.98 -22.13 -29.62
C ALA A 51 20.39 -21.54 -30.91
N ALA A 52 21.20 -21.65 -31.96
CA ALA A 52 20.93 -21.29 -33.34
C ALA A 52 19.86 -22.18 -34.02
N GLU A 53 19.07 -21.57 -34.92
CA GLU A 53 18.86 -21.98 -36.33
C GLU A 53 17.60 -21.30 -36.92
N SER A 54 17.75 -20.49 -37.96
CA SER A 54 17.33 -20.88 -39.33
C SER A 54 17.36 -19.71 -40.34
N ALA A 55 17.98 -20.05 -41.46
CA ALA A 55 18.04 -19.49 -42.81
C ALA A 55 17.31 -18.17 -43.17
N ALA A 56 18.10 -17.30 -43.81
CA ALA A 56 17.71 -16.15 -44.60
C ALA A 56 16.98 -16.52 -45.91
N ASP A 57 15.98 -15.71 -46.28
CA ASP A 57 15.38 -15.66 -47.62
C ASP A 57 15.88 -14.41 -48.37
N PRO A 58 16.61 -14.53 -49.48
CA PRO A 58 17.14 -13.41 -50.25
C PRO A 58 16.28 -13.17 -51.49
N ASN A 59 15.18 -12.44 -51.39
CA ASN A 59 14.47 -11.91 -52.56
C ASN A 59 13.53 -10.73 -52.23
N ASN A 60 14.07 -9.50 -52.18
CA ASN A 60 13.38 -8.36 -52.78
C ASN A 60 14.31 -7.13 -52.98
N PRO A 61 14.58 -6.69 -54.23
CA PRO A 61 15.27 -5.44 -54.51
C PRO A 61 14.25 -4.30 -54.67
N GLY A 62 14.47 -3.19 -53.97
CA GLY A 62 13.61 -2.01 -54.05
C GLY A 62 14.26 -0.76 -53.48
N THR A 63 15.19 -0.19 -54.22
CA THR A 63 15.67 1.19 -54.06
C THR A 63 14.53 2.19 -54.29
N VAL A 64 14.34 3.18 -53.41
CA VAL A 64 14.33 4.63 -53.76
C VAL A 64 14.58 5.41 -52.47
N GLY A 65 15.67 6.19 -52.46
CA GLY A 65 15.91 7.19 -51.43
C GLY A 65 15.06 8.43 -51.63
N THR A 66 14.58 9.01 -50.54
CA THR A 66 14.36 10.45 -50.44
C THR A 66 14.90 10.91 -49.10
N ALA A 67 15.76 11.92 -49.15
CA ALA A 67 16.34 12.56 -47.99
C ALA A 67 15.21 13.22 -47.18
N GLY A 68 15.02 12.74 -45.95
CA GLY A 68 14.26 13.40 -44.90
C GLY A 68 15.23 13.78 -43.80
N ASP A 69 15.31 15.06 -43.51
CA ASP A 69 15.97 15.69 -42.35
C ASP A 69 15.82 14.80 -41.09
N PRO A 70 16.87 14.55 -40.28
CA PRO A 70 16.69 13.89 -38.99
C PRO A 70 15.92 14.87 -38.11
N GLY A 71 14.60 14.68 -38.09
CA GLY A 71 13.69 15.37 -37.19
C GLY A 71 14.26 15.24 -35.79
N ALA A 72 14.57 16.39 -35.19
CA ALA A 72 14.99 16.51 -33.81
C ALA A 72 14.07 15.63 -32.97
N SER A 73 14.63 14.58 -32.38
CA SER A 73 13.97 13.86 -31.30
C SER A 73 13.59 14.92 -30.29
N GLN A 74 12.30 15.25 -30.20
CA GLN A 74 11.81 16.04 -29.09
C GLN A 74 12.08 15.17 -27.88
N ASP A 75 13.14 15.54 -27.16
CA ASP A 75 13.40 15.14 -25.80
C ASP A 75 12.17 15.61 -25.03
N THR A 76 11.15 14.75 -25.00
CA THR A 76 9.98 14.91 -24.15
C THR A 76 10.49 14.60 -22.77
N GLY A 77 11.22 15.59 -22.22
CA GLY A 77 12.02 15.44 -21.02
C GLY A 77 11.17 14.79 -19.95
N PHE A 78 11.44 13.50 -19.69
CA PHE A 78 10.93 12.85 -18.51
C PHE A 78 11.34 13.73 -17.33
N PRO A 79 10.42 14.05 -16.41
CA PRO A 79 10.77 14.86 -15.25
C PRO A 79 11.99 14.21 -14.57
N LYS A 80 13.07 14.98 -14.44
CA LYS A 80 14.34 14.52 -13.82
C LYS A 80 14.18 14.07 -12.36
N VAL A 81 12.99 14.30 -11.78
CA VAL A 81 12.60 13.93 -10.43
C VAL A 81 11.24 13.23 -10.52
N VAL A 82 11.21 11.94 -10.23
CA VAL A 82 9.96 11.18 -10.07
C VAL A 82 9.32 11.63 -8.77
N ARG A 83 8.07 12.09 -8.83
CA ARG A 83 7.28 12.42 -7.64
C ARG A 83 6.34 11.26 -7.33
N PHE A 84 6.44 10.75 -6.11
CA PHE A 84 5.53 9.75 -5.56
C PHE A 84 4.43 10.45 -4.76
N ALA A 85 3.20 9.96 -4.90
CA ALA A 85 2.13 10.25 -3.96
C ALA A 85 2.53 9.78 -2.55
N ASN A 86 1.90 10.35 -1.52
CA ASN A 86 2.18 9.97 -0.13
C ASN A 86 2.03 8.44 0.05
N GLY A 87 3.04 7.80 0.66
CA GLY A 87 3.06 6.35 0.90
C GLY A 87 3.36 5.48 -0.33
N ALA A 88 3.36 6.04 -1.55
CA ALA A 88 3.50 5.24 -2.76
C ALA A 88 4.89 4.62 -2.93
N GLU A 89 5.96 5.28 -2.48
CA GLU A 89 7.30 4.72 -2.57
C GLU A 89 7.44 3.46 -1.70
N ASP A 90 6.98 3.51 -0.44
CA ASP A 90 7.04 2.37 0.48
C ASP A 90 6.10 1.26 0.01
N GLY A 91 4.87 1.60 -0.40
CA GLY A 91 3.90 0.65 -0.93
C GLY A 91 4.40 -0.09 -2.18
N ILE A 92 4.94 0.62 -3.17
CA ILE A 92 5.48 0.00 -4.38
C ILE A 92 6.64 -0.95 -4.04
N ARG A 93 7.53 -0.57 -3.12
CA ARG A 93 8.63 -1.45 -2.68
C ARG A 93 8.11 -2.73 -2.04
N ILE A 94 7.14 -2.62 -1.13
CA ILE A 94 6.56 -3.77 -0.43
C ILE A 94 5.90 -4.75 -1.40
N TYR A 95 5.04 -4.27 -2.29
CA TYR A 95 4.22 -5.15 -3.13
C TYR A 95 4.93 -5.65 -4.41
N HIS A 96 5.94 -4.94 -4.94
CA HIS A 96 6.51 -5.27 -6.27
C HIS A 96 8.00 -5.58 -6.29
N PHE A 97 8.79 -5.04 -5.37
CA PHE A 97 10.27 -5.14 -5.42
C PHE A 97 10.88 -5.87 -4.22
N GLY A 98 10.12 -6.04 -3.15
CA GLY A 98 10.63 -6.44 -1.85
C GLY A 98 11.40 -5.33 -1.15
N VAL A 99 11.59 -5.49 0.16
CA VAL A 99 12.37 -4.56 0.99
C VAL A 99 13.80 -5.07 1.11
N THR A 100 14.78 -4.26 0.68
CA THR A 100 16.19 -4.55 0.96
C THR A 100 16.50 -4.11 2.38
N GLU A 101 16.65 -5.07 3.29
CA GLU A 101 17.01 -4.82 4.69
C GLU A 101 18.47 -4.36 4.84
N ALA A 102 18.74 -3.54 5.86
CA ALA A 102 20.08 -3.04 6.15
C ALA A 102 20.47 -3.23 7.64
N PRO A 103 20.66 -4.48 8.12
CA PRO A 103 20.87 -4.78 9.54
C PRO A 103 22.11 -4.11 10.14
N ASP A 104 23.22 -4.04 9.40
CA ASP A 104 24.45 -3.38 9.87
C ASP A 104 24.24 -1.87 10.08
N ILE A 105 23.45 -1.24 9.20
CA ILE A 105 23.08 0.16 9.31
C ILE A 105 22.10 0.38 10.46
N ALA A 106 21.11 -0.49 10.62
CA ALA A 106 20.18 -0.45 11.76
C ALA A 106 20.93 -0.52 13.09
N ALA A 107 21.99 -1.35 13.19
CA ALA A 107 22.85 -1.42 14.36
C ALA A 107 23.67 -0.13 14.59
N GLU A 108 24.12 0.55 13.54
CA GLU A 108 24.75 1.88 13.64
C GLU A 108 23.74 2.93 14.14
N VAL A 109 22.55 2.96 13.54
CA VAL A 109 21.44 3.85 13.90
C VAL A 109 21.05 3.65 15.37
N SER A 110 20.90 2.41 15.83
CA SER A 110 20.62 2.09 17.24
C SER A 110 21.68 2.69 18.19
N LYS A 111 22.97 2.54 17.88
CA LYS A 111 24.06 3.12 18.69
C LYS A 111 23.98 4.64 18.75
N ILE A 112 23.57 5.29 17.65
CA ILE A 112 23.40 6.74 17.61
C ILE A 112 22.21 7.16 18.46
N ILE A 113 21.04 6.53 18.29
CA ILE A 113 19.83 6.80 19.08
C ILE A 113 20.13 6.67 20.58
N ARG A 114 20.78 5.60 21.01
CA ARG A 114 21.16 5.40 22.43
C ARG A 114 22.05 6.50 22.98
N LYS A 115 22.94 7.09 22.15
CA LYS A 115 23.78 8.23 22.55
C LYS A 115 22.96 9.52 22.62
N ASP A 116 22.09 9.76 21.65
CA ASP A 116 21.26 10.96 21.58
C ASP A 116 20.27 11.04 22.75
N VAL A 117 19.62 9.90 23.07
CA VAL A 117 18.72 9.74 24.22
C VAL A 117 19.44 10.08 25.53
N LYS A 118 20.69 9.63 25.71
CA LYS A 118 21.50 9.93 26.92
C LYS A 118 21.93 11.38 27.02
N LYS A 119 22.13 12.05 25.89
CA LYS A 119 22.56 13.46 25.86
C LYS A 119 21.40 14.43 26.09
N HIS A 120 20.16 13.95 26.21
CA HIS A 120 18.95 14.78 26.23
C HIS A 120 18.94 15.79 25.06
N GLY A 121 19.54 15.41 23.93
CA GLY A 121 19.75 16.31 22.82
C GLY A 121 18.41 16.78 22.24
N THR A 122 18.29 18.08 21.97
CA THR A 122 17.12 18.67 21.32
C THR A 122 17.13 18.50 19.81
N LYS A 123 18.22 18.00 19.22
CA LYS A 123 18.37 17.78 17.78
C LYS A 123 18.95 16.39 17.51
N PRO A 124 18.45 15.66 16.49
CA PRO A 124 19.02 14.39 16.09
C PRO A 124 20.44 14.57 15.55
N ASN A 125 21.28 13.56 15.76
CA ASN A 125 22.62 13.50 15.21
C ASN A 125 22.60 13.63 13.67
N PRO A 126 23.42 14.49 13.03
CA PRO A 126 23.46 14.61 11.57
C PRO A 126 23.70 13.29 10.84
N ARG A 127 24.50 12.38 11.42
CA ARG A 127 24.74 11.04 10.86
C ARG A 127 23.49 10.17 10.89
N LEU A 128 22.63 10.31 11.90
CA LEU A 128 21.33 9.63 11.93
C LEU A 128 20.48 10.08 10.75
N ILE A 129 20.37 11.40 10.54
CA ILE A 129 19.59 11.99 9.45
C ILE A 129 20.07 11.46 8.09
N GLU A 130 21.39 11.47 7.87
CA GLU A 130 22.00 10.95 6.64
C GLU A 130 21.67 9.47 6.40
N LEU A 131 21.83 8.62 7.41
CA LEU A 131 21.60 7.18 7.30
C LEU A 131 20.14 6.85 7.01
N VAL A 132 19.21 7.47 7.74
CA VAL A 132 17.77 7.18 7.59
C VAL A 132 17.26 7.72 6.26
N ARG A 133 17.78 8.84 5.74
CA ARG A 133 17.46 9.30 4.37
C ARG A 133 17.99 8.36 3.29
N THR A 134 19.20 7.83 3.49
CA THR A 134 19.86 6.99 2.47
C THR A 134 19.25 5.60 2.40
N HIS A 135 18.94 5.01 3.55
CA HIS A 135 18.44 3.65 3.64
C HIS A 135 16.93 3.57 3.84
N THR A 136 16.24 4.69 4.14
CA THR A 136 14.81 4.78 4.49
C THR A 136 14.46 4.09 5.80
N ALA A 137 13.40 4.54 6.46
CA ALA A 137 12.86 3.88 7.64
C ALA A 137 12.44 2.45 7.31
N LEU A 138 11.82 2.22 6.13
CA LEU A 138 11.34 0.92 5.68
C LEU A 138 12.40 -0.19 5.76
N SER A 139 13.65 0.08 5.36
CA SER A 139 14.73 -0.91 5.40
C SER A 139 15.39 -1.10 6.77
N LEU A 140 15.10 -0.22 7.73
CA LEU A 140 15.81 -0.13 9.00
C LEU A 140 14.98 -0.54 10.21
N VAL A 141 13.67 -0.26 10.20
CA VAL A 141 12.82 -0.29 11.40
C VAL A 141 12.76 -1.66 12.07
N ASP A 142 12.62 -2.75 11.32
CA ASP A 142 12.46 -4.09 11.90
C ASP A 142 13.70 -4.52 12.71
N HIS A 143 14.88 -4.42 12.10
CA HIS A 143 16.16 -4.71 12.76
C HIS A 143 16.44 -3.74 13.91
N LEU A 144 16.04 -2.48 13.76
CA LEU A 144 16.20 -1.47 14.80
C LEU A 144 15.33 -1.76 16.02
N ILE A 145 14.05 -2.09 15.81
CA ILE A 145 13.10 -2.48 16.85
C ILE A 145 13.62 -3.73 17.55
N GLN A 146 14.11 -4.72 16.80
CA GLN A 146 14.68 -5.95 17.36
C GLN A 146 15.90 -5.67 18.26
N ASP A 147 16.85 -4.83 17.83
CA ASP A 147 18.03 -4.49 18.64
C ASP A 147 17.67 -3.68 19.90
N ILE A 148 16.77 -2.69 19.77
CA ILE A 148 16.38 -1.84 20.91
C ILE A 148 15.60 -2.67 21.93
N SER A 149 14.62 -3.45 21.49
CA SER A 149 13.76 -4.28 22.35
C SER A 149 14.55 -5.43 22.99
N GLY A 150 15.47 -6.05 22.24
CA GLY A 150 16.33 -7.12 22.73
C GLY A 150 17.41 -6.67 23.72
N ASN A 151 17.69 -5.36 23.81
CA ASN A 151 18.73 -4.80 24.67
C ASN A 151 18.32 -3.45 25.25
N SER A 152 17.44 -3.45 26.26
CA SER A 152 16.97 -2.24 26.95
C SER A 152 17.97 -1.64 27.96
N ARG A 153 19.16 -2.25 28.12
CA ARG A 153 20.11 -1.85 29.17
C ARG A 153 20.59 -0.40 29.00
N GLY A 154 20.31 0.43 30.00
CA GLY A 154 20.76 1.82 30.06
C GLY A 154 19.92 2.79 29.22
N ILE A 155 18.73 2.36 28.75
CA ILE A 155 17.70 3.24 28.21
C ILE A 155 16.83 3.71 29.39
N ILE A 156 16.69 5.03 29.54
CA ILE A 156 15.72 5.63 30.45
C ILE A 156 14.45 5.86 29.62
N LEU A 157 13.35 5.17 29.96
CA LEU A 157 12.12 5.16 29.16
C LEU A 157 11.60 6.58 28.88
N ALA A 158 11.56 7.46 29.89
CA ALA A 158 11.11 8.84 29.71
C ALA A 158 11.96 9.64 28.69
N ASN A 159 13.29 9.44 28.68
CA ASN A 159 14.15 10.11 27.71
C ASN A 159 13.98 9.54 26.30
N PHE A 160 13.75 8.23 26.21
CA PHE A 160 13.49 7.54 24.97
C PHE A 160 12.16 7.98 24.36
N ALA A 161 11.09 8.01 25.17
CA ALA A 161 9.79 8.52 24.78
C ALA A 161 9.88 9.97 24.28
N ALA A 162 10.51 10.85 25.05
CA ALA A 162 10.67 12.24 24.64
C ALA A 162 11.47 12.38 23.33
N TYR A 163 12.46 11.52 23.09
CA TYR A 163 13.22 11.52 21.84
C TYR A 163 12.37 11.03 20.66
N ALA A 164 11.62 9.95 20.83
CA ALA A 164 10.71 9.42 19.82
C ALA A 164 9.61 10.42 19.46
N CYS A 165 8.98 11.07 20.44
CA CYS A 165 8.00 12.15 20.22
C CYS A 165 8.59 13.31 19.42
N ARG A 166 9.84 13.75 19.72
CA ARG A 166 10.49 14.82 18.94
C ARG A 166 10.70 14.42 17.48
N LEU A 167 11.11 13.18 17.24
CA LEU A 167 11.27 12.70 15.87
C LEU A 167 9.92 12.63 15.13
N ALA A 168 8.88 12.10 15.78
CA ALA A 168 7.56 11.92 15.17
C ALA A 168 6.82 13.25 14.95
N PHE A 169 6.85 14.17 15.93
CA PHE A 169 5.94 15.32 15.97
C PHE A 169 6.63 16.68 15.73
N GLU A 170 7.95 16.79 15.90
CA GLU A 170 8.67 18.06 15.71
C GLU A 170 9.56 18.08 14.45
N SER A 171 9.68 16.94 13.74
CA SER A 171 10.53 16.83 12.56
C SER A 171 9.91 17.46 11.31
N THR A 172 10.78 17.99 10.44
CA THR A 172 10.44 18.45 9.08
C THR A 172 10.83 17.44 8.01
N ASP A 173 11.30 16.26 8.42
CA ASP A 173 11.84 15.20 7.57
C ASP A 173 11.00 13.94 7.71
N LYS A 174 10.48 13.43 6.59
CA LYS A 174 9.53 12.29 6.57
C LYS A 174 10.16 11.03 7.16
N GLU A 175 11.42 10.76 6.85
CA GLU A 175 12.13 9.57 7.29
C GLU A 175 12.39 9.60 8.79
N LEU A 176 12.65 10.78 9.36
CA LEU A 176 12.70 10.95 10.81
C LEU A 176 11.33 10.81 11.48
N VAL A 177 10.24 11.27 10.84
CA VAL A 177 8.88 11.06 11.37
C VAL A 177 8.55 9.57 11.43
N LYS A 178 8.75 8.84 10.33
CA LYS A 178 8.57 7.38 10.23
C LYS A 178 9.38 6.64 11.31
N LEU A 179 10.66 7.00 11.45
CA LEU A 179 11.51 6.46 12.51
C LEU A 179 10.97 6.77 13.90
N GLY A 180 10.53 8.01 14.16
CA GLY A 180 9.94 8.41 15.43
C GLY A 180 8.71 7.57 15.80
N VAL A 181 7.81 7.38 14.85
CA VAL A 181 6.61 6.54 15.01
C VAL A 181 7.00 5.08 15.29
N ALA A 182 7.96 4.53 14.56
CA ALA A 182 8.43 3.16 14.80
C ALA A 182 9.03 2.99 16.21
N LEU A 183 9.78 3.99 16.70
CA LEU A 183 10.31 3.99 18.08
C LEU A 183 9.19 4.13 19.13
N LEU A 184 8.13 4.89 18.85
CA LEU A 184 6.95 4.96 19.72
C LEU A 184 6.27 3.58 19.84
N GLY A 185 6.22 2.80 18.76
CA GLY A 185 5.67 1.44 18.76
C GLY A 185 6.42 0.41 19.62
N ILE A 186 7.66 0.72 20.04
CA ILE A 186 8.42 -0.12 21.00
C ILE A 186 7.87 0.06 22.43
N MET A 187 7.22 1.19 22.70
CA MET A 187 6.73 1.53 24.04
C MET A 187 5.27 1.12 24.21
N GLU A 188 4.88 0.85 25.46
CA GLU A 188 3.47 0.75 25.84
C GLU A 188 2.87 2.16 25.79
N THR A 189 2.05 2.43 24.78
CA THR A 189 1.34 3.72 24.59
C THR A 189 -0.14 3.62 24.96
N GLU A 190 -0.59 2.46 25.44
CA GLU A 190 -1.95 2.25 25.91
C GLU A 190 -2.22 3.14 27.14
N GLY A 191 -3.32 3.90 27.11
CA GLY A 191 -3.63 4.91 28.13
C GLY A 191 -2.93 6.27 27.94
N GLU A 192 -2.01 6.41 26.98
CA GLU A 192 -1.39 7.70 26.61
C GLU A 192 -2.21 8.38 25.50
N GLU A 193 -3.33 9.00 25.89
CA GLU A 193 -4.32 9.58 24.96
C GLU A 193 -3.72 10.65 24.03
N GLU A 194 -2.84 11.52 24.53
CA GLU A 194 -2.21 12.58 23.73
C GLU A 194 -1.31 12.00 22.62
N ILE A 195 -0.52 10.97 22.94
CA ILE A 195 0.34 10.28 21.97
C ILE A 195 -0.54 9.54 20.97
N THR A 196 -1.56 8.84 21.44
CA THR A 196 -2.49 8.10 20.57
C THR A 196 -3.17 9.04 19.58
N GLN A 197 -3.69 10.18 20.04
CA GLN A 197 -4.32 11.17 19.18
C GLN A 197 -3.33 11.76 18.16
N SER A 198 -2.09 11.99 18.56
CA SER A 198 -1.04 12.47 17.65
C SER A 198 -0.65 11.43 16.60
N LEU A 199 -0.62 10.14 16.96
CA LEU A 199 -0.41 9.05 16.01
C LEU A 199 -1.57 8.96 15.01
N LEU A 200 -2.82 9.07 15.48
CA LEU A 200 -4.00 9.09 14.59
C LEU A 200 -3.97 10.29 13.63
N THR A 201 -3.52 11.46 14.10
CA THR A 201 -3.30 12.63 13.23
C THR A 201 -2.26 12.35 12.15
N LEU A 202 -1.12 11.73 12.49
CA LEU A 202 -0.13 11.34 11.47
C LEU A 202 -0.70 10.30 10.49
N ALA A 203 -1.50 9.34 10.98
CA ALA A 203 -2.05 8.26 10.19
C ALA A 203 -3.04 8.73 9.11
N ALA A 204 -3.65 9.91 9.28
CA ALA A 204 -4.48 10.54 8.24
C ALA A 204 -3.70 10.87 6.95
N CYS A 205 -2.36 10.87 7.00
CA CYS A 205 -1.51 10.97 5.82
C CYS A 205 -0.94 9.61 5.45
N ASP A 206 -1.24 9.15 4.22
CA ASP A 206 -0.77 7.88 3.65
C ASP A 206 0.73 7.62 3.79
N GLU A 207 1.55 8.67 3.84
CA GLU A 207 3.00 8.59 4.05
C GLU A 207 3.39 7.93 5.38
N PHE A 208 2.56 8.09 6.41
CA PHE A 208 2.86 7.63 7.78
C PHE A 208 1.94 6.50 8.25
N THR A 209 0.85 6.22 7.54
CA THR A 209 -0.17 5.24 7.95
C THR A 209 0.44 3.87 8.21
N LEU A 210 1.30 3.35 7.33
CA LEU A 210 1.98 2.06 7.52
C LEU A 210 2.70 1.97 8.88
N TYR A 211 3.45 3.02 9.22
CA TYR A 211 4.25 3.06 10.44
C TYR A 211 3.36 3.21 11.68
N VAL A 212 2.31 4.03 11.60
CA VAL A 212 1.37 4.20 12.72
C VAL A 212 0.60 2.90 12.96
N VAL A 213 0.04 2.28 11.92
CA VAL A 213 -0.67 1.00 12.04
C VAL A 213 0.26 -0.05 12.68
N THR A 214 1.51 -0.14 12.23
CA THR A 214 2.51 -1.06 12.80
C THR A 214 2.79 -0.76 14.28
N ALA A 215 2.91 0.51 14.66
CA ALA A 215 3.15 0.93 16.04
C ALA A 215 1.98 0.62 16.99
N LEU A 216 0.76 0.47 16.46
CA LEU A 216 -0.43 0.19 17.25
C LEU A 216 -0.75 -1.30 17.37
N MET A 217 -0.11 -2.18 16.59
CA MET A 217 -0.49 -3.61 16.46
C MET A 217 -0.53 -4.43 17.76
N ASN A 218 0.18 -4.01 18.80
CA ASN A 218 0.27 -4.75 20.07
C ASN A 218 -0.72 -4.26 21.14
N ARG A 219 -1.62 -3.32 20.82
CA ARG A 219 -2.56 -2.73 21.77
C ARG A 219 -3.83 -3.57 21.93
N SER A 220 -4.50 -3.43 23.07
CA SER A 220 -5.78 -4.12 23.30
C SER A 220 -6.93 -3.56 22.44
N ASP A 221 -6.85 -2.29 22.04
CA ASP A 221 -7.84 -1.54 21.24
C ASP A 221 -7.44 -1.40 19.76
N THR A 222 -6.50 -2.23 19.29
CA THR A 222 -5.91 -2.12 17.94
C THR A 222 -6.95 -2.05 16.83
N ASP A 223 -7.94 -2.95 16.81
CA ASP A 223 -8.91 -3.01 15.70
C ASP A 223 -9.79 -1.76 15.62
N GLU A 224 -10.18 -1.18 16.75
CA GLU A 224 -10.95 0.07 16.79
C GLU A 224 -10.12 1.25 16.24
N LEU A 225 -8.83 1.31 16.61
CA LEU A 225 -7.91 2.33 16.11
C LEU A 225 -7.63 2.16 14.62
N LEU A 226 -7.37 0.94 14.16
CA LEU A 226 -7.15 0.64 12.73
C LEU A 226 -8.41 0.91 11.91
N TRP A 227 -9.59 0.60 12.46
CA TRP A 227 -10.85 0.93 11.82
C TRP A 227 -11.05 2.44 11.70
N GLN A 228 -10.72 3.21 12.75
CA GLN A 228 -10.73 4.67 12.69
C GLN A 228 -9.75 5.21 11.62
N ILE A 229 -8.54 4.67 11.56
CA ILE A 229 -7.55 5.06 10.54
C ILE A 229 -8.09 4.76 9.15
N ALA A 230 -8.55 3.53 8.90
CA ALA A 230 -9.00 3.06 7.59
C ALA A 230 -10.21 3.83 7.03
N LYS A 231 -11.02 4.45 7.91
CA LYS A 231 -12.11 5.37 7.52
C LYS A 231 -11.62 6.73 7.03
N ASN A 232 -10.42 7.15 7.45
CA ASN A 232 -9.91 8.51 7.24
C ASN A 232 -8.85 8.61 6.13
N VAL A 233 -8.41 7.49 5.57
CA VAL A 233 -7.39 7.42 4.53
C VAL A 233 -7.97 6.86 3.23
N CYS A 234 -7.43 7.34 2.12
CA CYS A 234 -7.70 6.83 0.78
C CYS A 234 -6.37 6.75 0.03
N GLY A 235 -5.99 5.56 -0.42
CA GLY A 235 -4.76 5.29 -1.13
C GLY A 235 -3.93 4.18 -0.48
N TRP A 236 -2.62 4.39 -0.37
CA TRP A 236 -1.67 3.45 0.25
C TRP A 236 -1.93 3.30 1.74
N GLY A 237 -2.38 4.35 2.41
CA GLY A 237 -2.74 4.29 3.82
C GLY A 237 -3.89 3.31 4.06
N LYS A 238 -4.91 3.34 3.20
CA LYS A 238 -6.06 2.43 3.29
C LYS A 238 -5.66 0.98 3.05
N ILE A 239 -4.83 0.74 2.04
CA ILE A 239 -4.26 -0.59 1.75
C ILE A 239 -3.61 -1.17 3.01
N HIS A 240 -2.71 -0.42 3.65
CA HIS A 240 -2.00 -0.89 4.83
C HIS A 240 -2.90 -1.06 6.07
N ALA A 241 -3.89 -0.17 6.25
CA ALA A 241 -4.80 -0.22 7.40
C ALA A 241 -5.79 -1.38 7.30
N VAL A 242 -6.44 -1.58 6.15
CA VAL A 242 -7.41 -2.66 5.93
C VAL A 242 -6.72 -4.04 5.92
N ASP A 243 -5.52 -4.14 5.35
CA ASP A 243 -4.70 -5.35 5.38
C ASP A 243 -4.45 -5.88 6.80
N ARG A 244 -4.29 -4.98 7.79
CA ARG A 244 -4.01 -5.33 9.19
C ARG A 244 -5.24 -5.31 10.10
N LEU A 245 -6.35 -4.72 9.66
CA LEU A 245 -7.59 -4.65 10.44
C LEU A 245 -8.21 -6.04 10.56
N GLU A 246 -8.48 -6.51 11.78
CA GLU A 246 -9.20 -7.75 12.00
C GLU A 246 -10.71 -7.49 12.20
N PRO A 247 -11.59 -8.38 11.70
CA PRO A 247 -13.04 -8.25 11.83
C PRO A 247 -13.52 -8.70 13.23
N SER A 248 -13.00 -8.05 14.28
CA SER A 248 -13.24 -8.43 15.69
C SER A 248 -14.65 -8.13 16.19
N THR A 249 -15.40 -7.27 15.49
CA THR A 249 -16.81 -7.00 15.73
C THR A 249 -17.62 -7.13 14.44
N GLU A 250 -18.93 -7.35 14.57
CA GLU A 250 -19.83 -7.36 13.41
C GLU A 250 -19.88 -5.99 12.71
N ASP A 251 -19.72 -4.89 13.45
CA ASP A 251 -19.69 -3.54 12.87
C ASP A 251 -18.46 -3.34 11.99
N ILE A 252 -17.28 -3.78 12.45
CA ILE A 252 -16.04 -3.75 11.65
C ILE A 252 -16.17 -4.67 10.44
N ARG A 253 -16.67 -5.90 10.61
CA ARG A 253 -16.88 -6.85 9.51
C ARG A 253 -17.82 -6.27 8.43
N ASN A 254 -18.94 -5.68 8.85
CA ASN A 254 -19.89 -5.07 7.93
C ASN A 254 -19.29 -3.85 7.23
N TRP A 255 -18.50 -3.04 7.94
CA TRP A 255 -17.80 -1.91 7.34
C TRP A 255 -16.77 -2.35 6.29
N ILE A 256 -15.99 -3.41 6.55
CA ILE A 256 -15.03 -3.96 5.59
C ILE A 256 -15.71 -4.27 4.25
N LEU A 257 -16.88 -4.94 4.28
CA LEU A 257 -17.61 -5.26 3.05
C LEU A 257 -18.25 -4.05 2.36
N ARG A 258 -18.68 -3.04 3.11
CA ARG A 258 -19.41 -1.89 2.55
C ARG A 258 -18.48 -0.82 2.01
N ASP A 259 -17.43 -0.51 2.75
CA ASP A 259 -16.57 0.65 2.54
C ASP A 259 -15.07 0.30 2.44
N GLY A 260 -14.67 -0.90 2.85
CA GLY A 260 -13.27 -1.31 2.92
C GLY A 260 -12.56 -1.34 1.56
N LEU A 261 -13.29 -1.51 0.45
CA LEU A 261 -12.74 -1.59 -0.89
C LEU A 261 -12.38 -0.23 -1.50
N SER A 262 -13.26 0.78 -1.35
CA SER A 262 -13.18 2.03 -2.12
C SER A 262 -11.85 2.76 -1.90
N ASN A 263 -11.05 2.90 -2.95
CA ASN A 263 -9.69 3.39 -2.84
C ASN A 263 -9.26 4.31 -4.00
N ASP A 264 -8.29 5.19 -3.75
CA ASP A 264 -7.77 6.14 -4.76
C ASP A 264 -6.59 5.56 -5.58
N VAL A 265 -6.11 4.36 -5.25
CA VAL A 265 -5.04 3.65 -6.00
C VAL A 265 -5.65 2.63 -6.97
N LEU A 266 -5.73 1.36 -6.59
CA LEU A 266 -6.41 0.30 -7.33
C LEU A 266 -7.14 -0.56 -6.31
N ASP A 267 -8.43 -0.78 -6.51
CA ASP A 267 -9.26 -1.57 -5.61
C ASP A 267 -8.81 -3.03 -5.54
N ALA A 268 -8.12 -3.54 -6.58
CA ALA A 268 -7.52 -4.88 -6.60
C ALA A 268 -6.57 -5.14 -5.41
N TYR A 269 -5.89 -4.12 -4.87
CA TYR A 269 -5.05 -4.26 -3.66
C TYR A 269 -5.83 -4.65 -2.40
N LEU A 270 -7.14 -4.41 -2.38
CA LEU A 270 -8.01 -4.61 -1.23
C LEU A 270 -9.03 -5.73 -1.46
N ALA A 271 -9.31 -6.09 -2.71
CA ALA A 271 -10.42 -6.97 -3.08
C ALA A 271 -10.41 -8.32 -2.35
N LEU A 272 -9.27 -9.03 -2.37
CA LEU A 272 -9.13 -10.32 -1.72
C LEU A 272 -9.26 -10.20 -0.19
N THR A 273 -8.53 -9.26 0.42
CA THR A 273 -8.59 -8.99 1.86
C THR A 273 -10.00 -8.64 2.32
N VAL A 274 -10.71 -7.78 1.60
CA VAL A 274 -12.08 -7.38 1.90
C VAL A 274 -13.03 -8.57 1.79
N ALA A 275 -12.89 -9.40 0.76
CA ALA A 275 -13.72 -10.58 0.58
C ALA A 275 -13.51 -11.63 1.68
N GLU A 276 -12.27 -11.86 2.09
CA GLU A 276 -11.91 -12.81 3.15
C GLU A 276 -12.33 -12.30 4.52
N LYS A 277 -11.81 -11.14 4.95
CA LYS A 277 -12.06 -10.59 6.29
C LYS A 277 -13.51 -10.16 6.47
N GLY A 278 -14.12 -9.64 5.41
CA GLY A 278 -15.54 -9.25 5.41
C GLY A 278 -16.49 -10.45 5.44
N GLY A 279 -16.04 -11.65 5.07
CA GLY A 279 -16.90 -12.84 5.00
C GLY A 279 -17.87 -12.79 3.81
N LEU A 280 -17.37 -12.44 2.62
CA LEU A 280 -18.17 -12.28 1.41
C LEU A 280 -19.07 -13.50 1.13
N ILE A 281 -18.51 -14.71 1.21
CA ILE A 281 -19.28 -15.94 0.98
C ILE A 281 -20.44 -16.12 1.98
N ASP A 282 -20.23 -15.78 3.25
CA ASP A 282 -21.28 -15.92 4.27
C ASP A 282 -22.43 -14.94 4.04
N VAL A 283 -22.13 -13.75 3.49
CA VAL A 283 -23.17 -12.81 3.05
C VAL A 283 -23.90 -13.32 1.81
N LEU A 284 -23.18 -13.84 0.82
CA LEU A 284 -23.76 -14.38 -0.43
C LEU A 284 -24.63 -15.64 -0.21
N ARG A 285 -24.40 -16.39 0.87
CA ARG A 285 -25.24 -17.53 1.28
C ARG A 285 -26.60 -17.10 1.84
N LYS A 286 -26.78 -15.85 2.27
CA LYS A 286 -28.06 -15.36 2.82
C LYS A 286 -29.13 -15.32 1.73
N ASP A 287 -30.39 -15.54 2.09
CA ASP A 287 -31.49 -15.49 1.11
C ASP A 287 -31.67 -14.11 0.48
N THR A 288 -31.42 -13.06 1.26
CA THR A 288 -31.57 -11.66 0.84
C THR A 288 -30.39 -10.82 1.30
N ILE A 289 -30.03 -9.83 0.48
CA ILE A 289 -28.99 -8.84 0.74
C ILE A 289 -29.62 -7.47 0.46
N ASP A 290 -29.37 -6.47 1.30
CA ASP A 290 -29.83 -5.10 1.01
C ASP A 290 -29.11 -4.50 -0.19
N GLU A 291 -29.71 -3.49 -0.81
CA GLU A 291 -29.21 -2.91 -2.07
C GLU A 291 -27.84 -2.22 -1.92
N GLU A 292 -27.58 -1.60 -0.78
CA GLU A 292 -26.31 -0.94 -0.52
C GLU A 292 -25.17 -1.97 -0.41
N LEU A 293 -25.37 -3.05 0.37
CA LEU A 293 -24.39 -4.13 0.46
C LEU A 293 -24.19 -4.84 -0.87
N PHE A 294 -25.27 -5.04 -1.63
CA PHE A 294 -25.15 -5.64 -2.96
C PHE A 294 -24.34 -4.75 -3.92
N SER A 295 -24.48 -3.42 -3.83
CA SER A 295 -23.64 -2.49 -4.59
C SER A 295 -22.16 -2.62 -4.21
N SER A 296 -21.84 -2.78 -2.93
CA SER A 296 -20.45 -3.00 -2.51
C SER A 296 -19.94 -4.37 -2.96
N ILE A 297 -20.77 -5.41 -2.90
CA ILE A 297 -20.44 -6.76 -3.43
C ILE A 297 -20.16 -6.71 -4.94
N LEU A 298 -20.92 -5.93 -5.71
CA LEU A 298 -20.67 -5.73 -7.13
C LEU A 298 -19.25 -5.20 -7.36
N ALA A 299 -18.84 -4.17 -6.62
CA ALA A 299 -17.49 -3.62 -6.70
C ALA A 299 -16.42 -4.63 -6.23
N ILE A 300 -16.69 -5.40 -5.17
CA ILE A 300 -15.76 -6.43 -4.67
C ILE A 300 -15.56 -7.52 -5.73
N VAL A 301 -16.63 -8.05 -6.30
CA VAL A 301 -16.56 -9.08 -7.35
C VAL A 301 -15.81 -8.54 -8.56
N ASP A 302 -16.08 -7.29 -8.95
CA ASP A 302 -15.40 -6.63 -10.06
C ASP A 302 -13.88 -6.53 -9.85
N ALA A 303 -13.47 -6.08 -8.66
CA ALA A 303 -12.06 -5.95 -8.30
C ALA A 303 -11.38 -7.31 -8.06
N LEU A 304 -12.14 -8.34 -7.67
CA LEU A 304 -11.62 -9.70 -7.52
C LEU A 304 -11.32 -10.35 -8.88
N ILE A 305 -12.18 -10.17 -9.88
CA ILE A 305 -11.99 -10.77 -11.22
C ILE A 305 -10.94 -10.03 -12.06
N ASP A 306 -10.67 -8.76 -11.75
CA ASP A 306 -9.56 -7.99 -12.30
C ASP A 306 -8.28 -8.24 -11.48
N GLU A 307 -7.71 -9.44 -11.63
CA GLU A 307 -6.47 -9.88 -10.97
C GLU A 307 -5.25 -9.09 -11.48
N GLY A 308 -5.15 -7.83 -11.06
CA GLY A 308 -4.09 -6.89 -11.43
C GLY A 308 -2.70 -7.34 -10.93
N PRO A 309 -1.94 -6.51 -10.21
CA PRO A 309 -0.59 -6.90 -9.79
C PRO A 309 -0.57 -7.75 -8.50
N VAL A 310 -1.73 -8.10 -7.96
CA VAL A 310 -1.90 -8.86 -6.73
C VAL A 310 -2.93 -9.98 -6.93
N ALA A 311 -2.94 -10.95 -6.03
CA ALA A 311 -3.91 -12.04 -6.04
C ALA A 311 -5.36 -11.52 -5.89
N GLY A 312 -6.27 -12.07 -6.70
CA GLY A 312 -7.72 -11.79 -6.64
C GLY A 312 -8.53 -13.08 -6.54
N ILE A 313 -9.51 -13.27 -7.44
CA ILE A 313 -10.49 -14.36 -7.36
C ILE A 313 -9.86 -15.76 -7.43
N SER A 314 -8.74 -15.93 -8.14
CA SER A 314 -8.00 -17.20 -8.26
C SER A 314 -7.47 -17.74 -6.94
N MET A 315 -7.23 -16.85 -5.97
CA MET A 315 -6.73 -17.19 -4.63
C MET A 315 -7.82 -17.15 -3.57
N TYR A 316 -9.05 -16.76 -3.93
CA TYR A 316 -10.17 -16.77 -2.99
C TYR A 316 -10.67 -18.20 -2.77
N GLU A 317 -10.57 -18.71 -1.54
CA GLU A 317 -10.88 -20.11 -1.19
C GLU A 317 -12.28 -20.55 -1.66
N ASN A 318 -13.26 -19.65 -1.61
CA ASN A 318 -14.65 -19.94 -1.95
C ASN A 318 -15.05 -19.38 -3.33
N ALA A 319 -14.10 -19.20 -4.27
CA ALA A 319 -14.33 -18.57 -5.57
C ALA A 319 -15.52 -19.14 -6.35
N GLU A 320 -15.57 -20.46 -6.54
CA GLU A 320 -16.66 -21.13 -7.26
C GLU A 320 -18.02 -20.84 -6.64
N GLU A 321 -18.18 -21.12 -5.34
CA GLU A 321 -19.43 -20.92 -4.63
C GLU A 321 -19.83 -19.44 -4.60
N ALA A 322 -18.87 -18.54 -4.38
CA ALA A 322 -19.14 -17.11 -4.34
C ALA A 322 -19.65 -16.59 -5.68
N LEU A 323 -19.06 -17.00 -6.81
CA LEU A 323 -19.55 -16.61 -8.14
C LEU A 323 -20.95 -17.19 -8.42
N GLU A 324 -21.22 -18.43 -8.01
CA GLU A 324 -22.55 -19.04 -8.16
C GLU A 324 -23.63 -18.32 -7.34
N GLN A 325 -23.32 -18.00 -6.08
CA GLN A 325 -24.25 -17.29 -5.19
C GLN A 325 -24.42 -15.83 -5.60
N PHE A 326 -23.35 -15.18 -6.05
CA PHE A 326 -23.42 -13.85 -6.67
C PHE A 326 -24.40 -13.85 -7.86
N MET A 327 -24.29 -14.85 -8.75
CA MET A 327 -25.23 -14.98 -9.88
C MET A 327 -26.68 -15.18 -9.43
N ARG A 328 -26.94 -15.95 -8.36
CA ARG A 328 -28.30 -16.07 -7.78
C ARG A 328 -28.86 -14.71 -7.35
N HIS A 329 -28.02 -13.86 -6.76
CA HIS A 329 -28.41 -12.51 -6.36
C HIS A 329 -28.58 -11.54 -7.54
N VAL A 330 -27.85 -11.74 -8.64
CA VAL A 330 -28.00 -10.99 -9.88
C VAL A 330 -29.30 -11.35 -10.63
N GLU A 331 -29.65 -12.63 -10.66
CA GLU A 331 -30.85 -13.14 -11.34
C GLU A 331 -32.15 -12.64 -10.69
N SER A 332 -32.14 -12.40 -9.38
CA SER A 332 -33.28 -11.87 -8.62
C SER A 332 -33.45 -10.36 -8.71
N ARG A 333 -32.53 -9.64 -9.38
CA ARG A 333 -32.52 -8.17 -9.45
C ARG A 333 -32.76 -7.63 -10.85
N PRO A 334 -33.26 -6.39 -10.99
CA PRO A 334 -33.37 -5.71 -12.28
C PRO A 334 -32.00 -5.59 -12.97
N GLY A 335 -31.98 -5.61 -14.30
CA GLY A 335 -30.73 -5.51 -15.08
C GLY A 335 -30.20 -4.07 -15.12
N ALA A 336 -29.59 -3.63 -14.03
CA ALA A 336 -28.92 -2.34 -13.94
C ALA A 336 -27.68 -2.29 -14.88
N PRO A 337 -27.30 -1.11 -15.42
CA PRO A 337 -26.10 -0.95 -16.24
C PRO A 337 -24.82 -1.49 -15.60
N GLU A 338 -24.67 -1.28 -14.29
CA GLU A 338 -23.51 -1.68 -13.49
C GLU A 338 -23.40 -3.21 -13.45
N ILE A 339 -24.52 -3.90 -13.20
CA ILE A 339 -24.61 -5.36 -13.25
C ILE A 339 -24.18 -5.87 -14.63
N ARG A 340 -24.71 -5.27 -15.72
CA ARG A 340 -24.32 -5.69 -17.08
C ARG A 340 -22.82 -5.53 -17.32
N SER A 341 -22.23 -4.42 -16.88
CA SER A 341 -20.79 -4.17 -17.05
C SER A 341 -19.94 -5.24 -16.37
N ILE A 342 -20.28 -5.60 -15.13
CA ILE A 342 -19.55 -6.61 -14.35
C ILE A 342 -19.76 -7.99 -14.96
N LEU A 343 -20.97 -8.32 -15.39
CA LEU A 343 -21.26 -9.58 -16.08
C LEU A 343 -20.50 -9.72 -17.40
N THR A 344 -20.32 -8.64 -18.16
CA THR A 344 -19.49 -8.65 -19.37
C THR A 344 -18.04 -8.99 -19.04
N ARG A 345 -17.44 -8.33 -18.05
CA ARG A 345 -16.07 -8.65 -17.60
C ARG A 345 -15.95 -10.07 -17.05
N LEU A 346 -16.92 -10.51 -16.26
CA LEU A 346 -16.95 -11.89 -15.76
C LEU A 346 -17.02 -12.90 -16.91
N LEU A 347 -17.78 -12.62 -17.97
CA LEU A 347 -17.82 -13.48 -19.15
C LEU A 347 -16.45 -13.55 -19.84
N GLU A 348 -15.79 -12.40 -20.04
CA GLU A 348 -14.44 -12.33 -20.63
C GLU A 348 -13.43 -13.15 -19.83
N VAL A 349 -13.48 -13.06 -18.50
CA VAL A 349 -12.65 -13.86 -17.58
C VAL A 349 -13.00 -15.35 -17.68
N LEU A 350 -14.28 -15.72 -17.70
CA LEU A 350 -14.66 -17.14 -17.83
C LEU A 350 -14.27 -17.74 -19.18
N GLU A 351 -14.29 -16.95 -20.26
CA GLU A 351 -13.83 -17.36 -21.58
C GLU A 351 -12.31 -17.48 -21.67
N ASN A 352 -11.59 -16.62 -20.94
CA ASN A 352 -10.13 -16.56 -20.89
C ASN A 352 -9.62 -16.61 -19.44
N PRO A 353 -9.73 -17.76 -18.75
CA PRO A 353 -9.59 -17.84 -17.29
C PRO A 353 -8.21 -17.47 -16.74
N GLY A 354 -7.14 -17.45 -17.55
CA GLY A 354 -5.81 -17.10 -17.05
C GLY A 354 -5.39 -17.97 -15.87
N GLU A 355 -5.18 -17.36 -14.69
CA GLU A 355 -4.85 -18.04 -13.43
C GLU A 355 -6.06 -18.57 -12.66
N LEU A 356 -7.28 -18.13 -13.00
CA LEU A 356 -8.52 -18.57 -12.38
C LEU A 356 -8.78 -20.05 -12.68
N LYS A 357 -8.74 -20.88 -11.64
CA LYS A 357 -8.94 -22.33 -11.73
C LYS A 357 -10.28 -22.72 -11.11
N LEU A 358 -11.34 -22.63 -11.90
CA LEU A 358 -12.64 -23.21 -11.57
C LEU A 358 -12.79 -24.58 -12.24
N ALA A 359 -13.59 -25.47 -11.64
CA ALA A 359 -13.98 -26.74 -12.21
C ALA A 359 -14.67 -26.52 -13.57
N PRO A 360 -14.35 -27.32 -14.62
CA PRO A 360 -14.91 -27.12 -15.96
C PRO A 360 -16.45 -27.07 -16.01
N GLU A 361 -17.11 -27.89 -15.19
CA GLU A 361 -18.58 -27.93 -15.10
C GLU A 361 -19.16 -26.63 -14.51
N VAL A 362 -18.48 -26.04 -13.52
CA VAL A 362 -18.85 -24.77 -12.89
C VAL A 362 -18.63 -23.63 -13.89
N THR A 363 -17.49 -23.59 -14.58
CA THR A 363 -17.18 -22.59 -15.61
C THR A 363 -18.25 -22.55 -16.70
N GLU A 364 -18.62 -23.70 -17.28
CA GLU A 364 -19.62 -23.75 -18.35
C GLU A 364 -21.02 -23.38 -17.83
N THR A 365 -21.36 -23.77 -16.60
CA THR A 365 -22.61 -23.36 -15.95
C THR A 365 -22.68 -21.85 -15.76
N LEU A 366 -21.61 -21.23 -15.24
CA LEU A 366 -21.52 -19.79 -15.03
C LEU A 366 -21.59 -19.03 -16.36
N LYS A 367 -20.85 -19.45 -17.39
CA LYS A 367 -20.94 -18.85 -18.74
C LYS A 367 -22.37 -18.86 -19.28
N GLY A 368 -23.07 -19.98 -19.13
CA GLY A 368 -24.47 -20.11 -19.54
C GLY A 368 -25.38 -19.11 -18.82
N LYS A 369 -25.26 -19.01 -17.50
CA LYS A 369 -26.05 -18.06 -16.69
C LYS A 369 -25.74 -16.61 -17.04
N VAL A 370 -24.46 -16.25 -17.15
CA VAL A 370 -24.00 -14.89 -17.48
C VAL A 370 -24.49 -14.49 -18.87
N THR A 371 -24.33 -15.36 -19.87
CA THR A 371 -24.79 -15.10 -21.26
C THR A 371 -26.31 -14.92 -21.30
N ALA A 372 -27.06 -15.79 -20.62
CA ALA A 372 -28.52 -15.71 -20.56
C ALA A 372 -29.02 -14.43 -19.86
N ARG A 373 -28.25 -13.90 -18.90
CA ARG A 373 -28.60 -12.66 -18.18
C ARG A 373 -28.28 -11.40 -18.99
N LEU A 374 -27.26 -11.45 -19.86
CA LEU A 374 -26.83 -10.35 -20.73
C LEU A 374 -27.70 -10.21 -21.99
N GLY A 375 -28.23 -11.31 -22.52
CA GLY A 375 -29.19 -11.33 -23.64
C GLY A 375 -30.59 -10.91 -23.23
#